data_AF-C4P8F1-F1
#
_entry.id   AF-C4P8F1-F1
#
_cell.length_a   1.000
_cell.length_b   1.000
_cell.length_c   1.000
_cell.angle_alpha   90.00
_cell.angle_beta   90.00
_cell.angle_gamma   90.00
#
_symmetry.space_group_name_H-M   'P 1'
#
loop_
_entity.id
_entity.type
_entity.pdbx_description
1 polymer ?
#
loop_
_entity_poly.entity_id
_entity_poly.type
_entity_poly.pdbx_seq_one_letter_code
_entity_poly.pdbx_strand_id
1 'polypeptide(L)'
;MTTQPQKRITDIGPPHYEQFLHPVIKENYGKWKYHESLKPGVLCHVSETGQKIYSVRAGSPRLLSVDTIRWYADLADKYCKGYLRFTSRNNVEFLIDDPKLIDPLVAELTANGFPVGGTNNAIS
;
A
#
# COMPACT_ATOMS: atom_id res chain seq x y z
N MET A 1 -11.94 2.05 -46.16
CA MET A 1 -10.65 2.51 -45.61
C MET A 1 -10.08 1.36 -44.77
N THR A 2 -8.97 0.77 -45.19
CA THR A 2 -8.30 -0.31 -44.44
C THR A 2 -7.53 0.29 -43.27
N THR A 3 -7.94 -0.03 -42.05
CA THR A 3 -7.26 0.37 -40.82
C THR A 3 -5.84 -0.21 -40.82
N GLN A 4 -4.82 0.66 -40.79
CA GLN A 4 -3.43 0.24 -40.63
C GLN A 4 -3.29 -0.54 -39.30
N PRO A 5 -2.61 -1.71 -39.29
CA PRO A 5 -2.43 -2.46 -38.06
C PRO A 5 -1.57 -1.68 -37.06
N GLN A 6 -2.05 -1.57 -35.82
CA GLN A 6 -1.32 -0.92 -34.72
C GLN A 6 0.07 -1.54 -34.58
N LYS A 7 1.13 -0.72 -34.62
CA LYS A 7 2.50 -1.19 -34.41
C LYS A 7 2.64 -1.78 -33.00
N ARG A 8 3.14 -3.01 -32.90
CA ARG A 8 3.42 -3.69 -31.62
C ARG A 8 4.49 -2.91 -30.85
N ILE A 9 4.24 -2.69 -29.57
CA ILE A 9 5.18 -2.06 -28.63
C ILE A 9 5.89 -3.17 -27.84
N THR A 10 7.22 -3.14 -27.77
CA THR A 10 8.07 -4.13 -27.07
C THR A 10 9.19 -3.41 -26.29
N ASP A 11 9.89 -4.13 -25.41
CA ASP A 11 11.08 -3.64 -24.69
C ASP A 11 10.85 -2.39 -23.81
N ILE A 12 9.61 -2.20 -23.34
CA ILE A 12 9.21 -1.01 -22.56
C ILE A 12 9.51 -1.09 -21.05
N GLY A 13 9.84 -2.27 -20.53
CA GLY A 13 10.07 -2.47 -19.10
C GLY A 13 8.81 -2.22 -18.24
N PRO A 14 8.97 -2.09 -16.91
CA PRO A 14 7.87 -1.74 -16.02
C PRO A 14 7.58 -0.23 -16.07
N PRO A 15 6.36 0.20 -15.72
CA PRO A 15 6.12 1.61 -15.43
C PRO A 15 7.01 2.07 -14.28
N HIS A 16 7.48 3.33 -14.34
CA HIS A 16 8.37 3.87 -13.32
C HIS A 16 7.64 3.95 -11.97
N TYR A 17 8.22 3.38 -10.92
CA TYR A 17 7.55 3.23 -9.61
C TYR A 17 7.11 4.57 -8.98
N GLU A 18 7.81 5.68 -9.27
CA GLU A 18 7.45 7.01 -8.79
C GLU A 18 6.07 7.51 -9.26
N GLN A 19 5.48 6.86 -10.26
CA GLN A 19 4.10 7.11 -10.69
C GLN A 19 3.08 6.62 -9.65
N PHE A 20 3.46 5.68 -8.80
CA PHE A 20 2.59 5.01 -7.83
C PHE A 20 2.95 5.31 -6.37
N LEU A 21 3.85 6.27 -6.13
CA LEU A 21 4.18 6.68 -4.77
C LEU A 21 3.10 7.61 -4.21
N HIS A 22 2.67 7.32 -2.99
CA HIS A 22 1.85 8.26 -2.21
C HIS A 22 2.57 9.63 -2.13
N PRO A 23 1.87 10.78 -2.24
CA PRO A 23 2.51 12.10 -2.27
C PRO A 23 3.49 12.34 -1.12
N VAL A 24 3.11 11.98 0.10
CA VAL A 24 4.00 12.06 1.29
C VAL A 24 5.27 11.22 1.12
N ILE A 25 5.19 10.03 0.50
CA ILE A 25 6.38 9.22 0.24
C ILE A 25 7.26 9.86 -0.82
N LYS A 26 6.65 10.39 -1.89
CA LYS A 26 7.38 11.03 -2.98
C LYS A 26 8.12 12.29 -2.52
N GLU A 27 7.47 13.13 -1.72
CA GLU A 27 8.07 14.34 -1.16
C GLU A 27 9.26 14.04 -0.23
N ASN A 28 9.14 12.97 0.56
CA ASN A 28 10.13 12.56 1.55
C ASN A 28 11.02 11.39 1.09
N TYR A 29 11.10 11.15 -0.21
CA TYR A 29 11.88 10.04 -0.74
C TYR A 29 13.36 10.23 -0.37
N GLY A 30 13.91 9.27 0.39
CA GLY A 30 15.28 9.35 0.93
C GLY A 30 15.47 10.28 2.13
N LYS A 31 14.40 10.87 2.69
CA LYS A 31 14.44 11.87 3.78
C LYS A 31 13.65 11.42 5.02
N TRP A 32 13.84 10.16 5.41
CA TRP A 32 13.17 9.56 6.56
C TRP A 32 14.06 9.64 7.79
N LYS A 33 13.49 10.12 8.90
CA LYS A 33 14.21 10.27 10.16
C LYS A 33 14.19 8.98 10.98
N TYR A 34 13.00 8.39 11.15
CA TYR A 34 12.81 7.15 11.89
C TYR A 34 11.47 6.50 11.55
N HIS A 35 11.29 5.28 12.04
CA HIS A 35 9.99 4.62 12.10
C HIS A 35 9.71 4.13 13.52
N GLU A 36 8.44 3.98 13.85
CA GLU A 36 7.98 3.45 15.13
C GLU A 36 6.82 2.48 14.92
N SER A 37 6.71 1.49 15.81
CA SER A 37 5.60 0.55 15.83
C SER A 37 4.53 1.06 16.78
N LEU A 38 3.33 1.34 16.25
CA LEU A 38 2.24 1.88 17.07
C LEU A 38 1.41 0.78 17.71
N LYS A 39 1.16 -0.29 16.97
CA LYS A 39 0.44 -1.50 17.38
C LYS A 39 0.68 -2.62 16.36
N PRO A 40 0.29 -3.88 16.63
CA PRO A 40 0.45 -4.96 15.66
C PRO A 40 -0.11 -4.58 14.28
N GLY A 41 0.72 -4.72 13.24
CA GLY A 41 0.33 -4.38 11.87
C GLY A 41 0.34 -2.89 11.52
N VAL A 42 0.71 -1.98 12.44
CA VAL A 42 0.72 -0.53 12.16
C VAL A 42 2.09 0.08 12.45
N LEU A 43 2.73 0.60 11.40
CA LEU A 43 4.00 1.31 11.45
C LEU A 43 3.78 2.79 11.11
N CYS A 44 4.49 3.69 11.80
CA CYS A 44 4.54 5.11 11.50
C CYS A 44 5.95 5.45 11.02
N HIS A 45 6.07 6.11 9.87
CA HIS A 45 7.33 6.65 9.37
C HIS A 45 7.28 8.17 9.50
N VAL A 46 8.35 8.75 10.07
CA VAL A 46 8.46 10.18 10.30
C VAL A 46 9.60 10.73 9.45
N SER A 47 9.31 11.74 8.63
CA SER A 47 10.31 12.39 7.79
C SER A 47 11.19 13.35 8.59
N GLU A 48 12.25 13.84 7.98
CA GLU A 48 13.10 14.90 8.53
C GLU A 48 12.34 16.20 8.79
N THR A 49 11.27 16.46 8.03
CA THR A 49 10.38 17.64 8.17
C THR A 49 9.24 17.42 9.16
N GLY A 50 9.12 16.22 9.73
CA GLY A 50 8.06 15.87 10.69
C GLY A 50 6.74 15.40 10.06
N GLN A 51 6.66 15.30 8.73
CA GLN A 51 5.52 14.65 8.06
C GLN A 51 5.50 13.16 8.44
N LYS A 52 4.29 12.62 8.57
CA LYS A 52 4.07 11.23 8.99
C LYS A 52 3.29 10.48 7.93
N ILE A 53 3.62 9.21 7.76
CA ILE A 53 2.79 8.27 7.00
C ILE A 53 2.70 6.94 7.76
N TYR A 54 1.50 6.36 7.74
CA TYR A 54 1.17 5.15 8.47
C TYR A 54 0.99 4.00 7.49
N SER A 55 1.68 2.88 7.73
CA SER A 55 1.47 1.64 7.00
C SER A 55 0.59 0.71 7.84
N VAL A 56 -0.59 0.36 7.34
CA VAL A 56 -1.43 -0.71 7.89
C VAL A 56 -1.18 -1.97 7.07
N ARG A 57 -0.56 -2.97 7.69
CA ARG A 57 -0.18 -4.25 7.09
C ARG A 57 -1.20 -5.33 7.44
N ALA A 58 -1.69 -6.03 6.42
CA ALA A 58 -2.56 -7.18 6.58
C ALA A 58 -2.03 -8.39 5.81
N GLY A 59 -2.29 -9.57 6.39
CA GLY A 59 -2.01 -10.85 5.74
C GLY A 59 -2.80 -10.98 4.45
N SER A 60 -2.16 -11.51 3.41
CA SER A 60 -2.80 -11.86 2.15
C SER A 60 -2.40 -13.29 1.78
N PRO A 61 -3.33 -14.10 1.22
CA PRO A 61 -3.06 -15.49 0.89
C PRO A 61 -2.09 -15.68 -0.29
N ARG A 62 -1.47 -14.61 -0.81
CA ARG A 62 -0.62 -14.54 -2.01
C ARG A 62 -1.38 -14.85 -3.31
N LEU A 63 -2.10 -15.95 -3.37
CA LEU A 63 -2.99 -16.28 -4.47
C LEU A 63 -4.30 -15.49 -4.29
N LEU A 64 -4.55 -14.54 -5.19
CA LEU A 64 -5.68 -13.62 -5.09
C LEU A 64 -6.58 -13.72 -6.33
N SER A 65 -7.90 -13.62 -6.11
CA SER A 65 -8.86 -13.34 -7.18
C SER A 65 -8.73 -11.88 -7.63
N VAL A 66 -9.08 -11.59 -8.88
CA VAL A 66 -9.23 -10.22 -9.39
C VAL A 66 -10.25 -9.42 -8.56
N ASP A 67 -11.26 -10.07 -8.00
CA ASP A 67 -12.26 -9.40 -7.15
C ASP A 67 -11.65 -8.93 -5.84
N THR A 68 -10.76 -9.73 -5.23
CA THR A 68 -10.02 -9.32 -4.03
C THR A 68 -9.05 -8.18 -4.33
N ILE A 69 -8.40 -8.19 -5.49
CA ILE A 69 -7.50 -7.10 -5.90
C ILE A 69 -8.28 -5.79 -6.10
N ARG A 70 -9.45 -5.86 -6.76
CA ARG A 70 -10.32 -4.70 -6.91
C ARG A 70 -10.84 -4.19 -5.57
N TRP A 71 -11.23 -5.09 -4.68
CA TRP A 71 -11.64 -4.73 -3.32
C TRP A 71 -10.51 -4.05 -2.53
N TYR A 72 -9.25 -4.51 -2.66
CA TYR A 72 -8.12 -3.77 -2.10
C TYR A 72 -7.95 -2.37 -2.71
N ALA A 73 -8.19 -2.22 -4.02
CA ALA A 73 -8.18 -0.90 -4.65
C ALA A 73 -9.29 0.00 -4.10
N ASP A 74 -10.50 -0.52 -3.90
CA ASP A 74 -11.62 0.20 -3.30
C ASP A 74 -11.28 0.67 -1.86
N LEU A 75 -10.62 -0.19 -1.07
CA LEU A 75 -10.11 0.19 0.25
C LEU A 75 -9.03 1.28 0.16
N ALA A 76 -8.12 1.17 -0.80
CA ALA A 76 -7.08 2.17 -1.01
C ALA A 76 -7.68 3.52 -1.43
N ASP A 77 -8.69 3.54 -2.30
CA ASP A 77 -9.41 4.76 -2.67
C ASP A 77 -10.12 5.38 -1.45
N LYS A 78 -10.79 4.55 -0.66
CA LYS A 78 -11.55 4.99 0.54
C LYS A 78 -10.66 5.52 1.66
N TYR A 79 -9.51 4.91 1.92
CA TYR A 79 -8.70 5.20 3.11
C TYR A 79 -7.32 5.79 2.82
N CYS A 80 -6.79 5.60 1.62
CA CYS A 80 -5.38 5.77 1.28
C CYS A 80 -5.16 6.58 0.00
N LYS A 81 -6.18 7.31 -0.49
CA LYS A 81 -6.12 8.12 -1.71
C LYS A 81 -5.67 7.33 -2.96
N GLY A 82 -6.00 6.05 -3.00
CA GLY A 82 -5.66 5.12 -4.10
C GLY A 82 -4.28 4.47 -3.99
N TYR A 83 -3.57 4.61 -2.87
CA TYR A 83 -2.22 4.07 -2.69
C TYR A 83 -2.18 2.85 -1.77
N LEU A 84 -1.64 1.76 -2.28
CA LEU A 84 -1.26 0.57 -1.54
C LEU A 84 0.05 0.01 -2.09
N ARG A 85 0.64 -0.95 -1.37
CA ARG A 85 1.75 -1.76 -1.89
C ARG A 85 1.69 -3.18 -1.36
N PHE A 86 2.46 -4.07 -1.98
CA PHE A 86 2.72 -5.40 -1.44
C PHE A 86 4.14 -5.47 -0.88
N THR A 87 4.29 -6.19 0.22
CA THR A 87 5.60 -6.49 0.82
C THR A 87 6.25 -7.69 0.13
N SER A 88 7.55 -7.90 0.37
CA SER A 88 8.27 -9.08 -0.13
C SER A 88 7.75 -10.42 0.39
N ARG A 89 6.94 -10.43 1.46
CA ARG A 89 6.27 -11.62 2.01
C ARG A 89 4.81 -11.73 1.57
N ASN A 90 4.40 -10.98 0.55
CA ASN A 90 3.05 -10.98 -0.04
C ASN A 90 1.95 -10.36 0.83
N ASN A 91 2.26 -9.81 2.02
CA ASN A 91 1.30 -8.98 2.74
C ASN A 91 0.95 -7.72 1.94
N VAL A 92 -0.28 -7.25 2.10
CA VAL A 92 -0.73 -5.95 1.58
C VAL A 92 -0.47 -4.87 2.63
N GLU A 93 -0.03 -3.70 2.19
CA GLU A 93 0.14 -2.50 3.01
C GLU A 93 -0.62 -1.33 2.42
N PHE A 94 -1.42 -0.70 3.27
CA PHE A 94 -2.19 0.50 2.99
C PHE A 94 -1.46 1.71 3.56
N LEU A 95 -1.34 2.78 2.77
CA LEU A 95 -0.52 3.95 3.09
C LEU A 95 -1.41 5.14 3.42
N ILE A 96 -1.46 5.51 4.70
CA ILE A 96 -2.41 6.48 5.25
C ILE A 96 -1.66 7.71 5.75
N ASP A 97 -2.15 8.90 5.41
CA ASP A 97 -1.65 10.18 5.95
C ASP A 97 -2.55 10.83 7.00
N ASP A 98 -3.82 10.40 7.11
CA ASP A 98 -4.72 10.75 8.23
C ASP A 98 -4.84 9.59 9.25
N PRO A 99 -4.24 9.72 10.46
CA PRO A 99 -4.26 8.64 11.45
C PRO A 99 -5.67 8.23 11.90
N LYS A 100 -6.70 9.06 11.71
CA LYS A 100 -8.10 8.73 12.05
C LYS A 100 -8.66 7.60 11.20
N LEU A 101 -8.08 7.34 10.03
CA LEU A 101 -8.51 6.30 9.09
C LEU A 101 -7.91 4.92 9.40
N ILE A 102 -6.95 4.84 10.32
CA ILE A 102 -6.29 3.57 10.69
C ILE A 102 -7.29 2.59 11.29
N ASP A 103 -8.00 2.99 12.34
CA ASP A 103 -8.91 2.08 13.06
C ASP A 103 -10.09 1.62 12.20
N PRO A 104 -10.74 2.51 11.40
CA PRO A 104 -11.74 2.09 10.40
C PRO A 104 -11.21 1.05 9.41
N LEU A 105 -10.02 1.25 8.83
CA LEU A 105 -9.44 0.31 7.89
C LEU A 105 -9.13 -1.04 8.56
N VAL A 106 -8.55 -1.02 9.76
CA VAL A 106 -8.24 -2.24 10.52
C VAL A 106 -9.50 -3.05 10.80
N ALA A 107 -10.60 -2.38 11.17
CA ALA A 107 -11.88 -3.04 11.40
C ALA A 107 -12.42 -3.69 10.12
N GLU A 108 -12.39 -2.98 8.98
CA GLU A 108 -12.89 -3.50 7.70
C GLU A 108 -12.05 -4.68 7.18
N LEU A 109 -10.72 -4.61 7.29
CA LEU A 109 -9.83 -5.72 6.94
C LEU A 109 -10.12 -6.97 7.78
N THR A 110 -10.24 -6.79 9.10
CA THR A 110 -10.50 -7.89 10.04
C THR A 110 -11.86 -8.53 9.79
N ALA A 111 -12.90 -7.70 9.56
CA ALA A 111 -14.25 -8.19 9.26
C ALA A 111 -14.33 -9.01 7.96
N ASN A 112 -13.43 -8.77 7.01
CA ASN A 112 -13.34 -9.48 5.74
C ASN A 112 -12.28 -10.60 5.75
N GLY A 113 -11.75 -10.98 6.91
CA GLY A 113 -10.84 -12.13 7.06
C GLY A 113 -9.38 -11.85 6.68
N PHE A 114 -8.97 -10.58 6.62
CA PHE A 114 -7.58 -10.18 6.39
C PHE A 114 -6.95 -9.70 7.71
N PRO A 115 -6.24 -10.59 8.43
CA PRO A 115 -5.73 -10.26 9.76
C PRO A 115 -4.65 -9.17 9.66
N VAL A 116 -4.80 -8.11 10.46
CA VAL A 116 -3.80 -7.03 10.57
C VAL A 116 -2.66 -7.49 11.48
N GLY A 117 -1.42 -7.40 10.99
CA GLY A 117 -0.26 -7.96 11.68
C GLY A 117 0.99 -8.07 10.81
N GLY A 118 1.83 -9.08 11.06
CA GLY A 118 3.02 -9.35 10.25
C GLY A 118 4.13 -8.30 10.34
N THR A 119 4.21 -7.56 11.45
CA THR A 119 5.23 -6.54 11.74
C THR A 119 6.18 -7.00 12.84
N ASN A 120 7.43 -6.56 12.79
CA ASN A 120 8.49 -6.86 13.79
C ASN A 120 8.77 -8.37 13.92
N ASN A 121 9.16 -8.79 15.12
CA ASN A 121 9.45 -10.16 15.53
C ASN A 121 8.16 -10.98 15.74
N ALA A 122 7.32 -11.03 14.72
CA ALA A 122 6.06 -11.76 14.71
C ALA A 122 5.91 -12.60 13.44
N ILE A 123 4.96 -13.54 13.47
CA ILE A 123 4.61 -14.34 12.30
C ILE A 123 3.93 -13.44 11.27
N SER A 124 4.32 -13.65 10.01
CA SER A 124 3.75 -13.05 8.82
C SER A 124 3.28 -14.15 7.89
#